data_AF-A0A1V5KJD0-F1
#
_entry.id   AF-A0A1V5KJD0-F1
#
_cell.length_a   1.000
_cell.length_b   1.000
_cell.length_c   1.000
_cell.angle_alpha   90.00
_cell.angle_beta   90.00
_cell.angle_gamma   90.00
#
_symmetry.space_group_name_H-M   'P 1'
#
loop_
_entity.id
_entity.type
_entity.pdbx_description
1 polymer ?
#
loop_
_entity_poly.entity_id
_entity_poly.type
_entity_poly.pdbx_seq_one_letter_code
_entity_poly.pdbx_strand_id
1 'polypeptide(L)'
;MLEHCLNPSAVFAGIAHVLKPGGRALITTPNYKGEKPAWVQVGCLSDYGVHGDADGRYFHTAFRPQELRELALAAGLVPVESGTLEKEVKYAAKLPAALLLIGRLLNRLLRSKKFEAWLLQWFNRLSLQIYVFCRITGLQPLLVRWIDEGVRSYVWVEKPVAG
;
A
#
# COMPACT_ATOMS: atom_id res chain seq x y z
N MET A 1 8.81 5.32 -4.04
CA MET A 1 8.31 6.12 -2.92
C MET A 1 7.47 7.26 -3.49
N LEU A 2 6.32 6.95 -4.11
CA LEU A 2 5.43 7.95 -4.72
C LEU A 2 4.46 8.52 -3.66
N GLU A 3 4.08 7.67 -2.73
CA GLU A 3 3.23 7.91 -1.56
C GLU A 3 3.78 8.99 -0.61
N HIS A 4 5.05 9.34 -0.70
CA HIS A 4 5.66 10.41 0.11
C HIS A 4 5.94 11.68 -0.71
N CYS A 5 5.59 11.72 -1.99
CA CYS A 5 5.82 12.87 -2.86
C CYS A 5 4.62 13.82 -2.85
N LEU A 6 4.86 15.09 -2.51
CA LEU A 6 3.84 16.15 -2.57
C LEU A 6 3.38 16.45 -4.01
N ASN A 7 4.25 16.24 -5.00
CA ASN A 7 3.94 16.42 -6.42
C ASN A 7 4.16 15.12 -7.21
N PRO A 8 3.18 14.20 -7.22
CA PRO A 8 3.29 12.94 -7.96
C PRO A 8 3.40 13.15 -9.48
N SER A 9 2.77 14.18 -10.04
CA SER A 9 2.84 14.48 -11.48
C SER A 9 4.26 14.79 -11.94
N ALA A 10 5.03 15.53 -11.15
CA ALA A 10 6.44 15.81 -11.43
C ALA A 10 7.29 14.52 -11.44
N VAL A 11 6.97 13.54 -10.58
CA VAL A 11 7.65 12.24 -10.57
C VAL A 11 7.39 11.49 -11.89
N PHE A 12 6.15 11.44 -12.34
CA PHE A 12 5.81 10.79 -13.62
C PHE A 12 6.43 11.51 -14.82
N ALA A 13 6.45 12.84 -14.83
CA ALA A 13 7.16 13.61 -15.85
C ALA A 13 8.66 13.32 -15.85
N GLY A 14 9.29 13.21 -14.67
CA GLY A 14 10.68 12.80 -14.51
C GLY A 14 10.93 11.39 -15.08
N ILE A 15 10.06 10.42 -14.79
CA ILE A 15 10.13 9.06 -15.36
C ILE A 15 10.05 9.13 -16.89
N ALA A 16 9.09 9.85 -17.45
CA ALA A 16 8.93 10.01 -18.89
C ALA A 16 10.16 10.64 -19.55
N HIS A 17 10.78 11.61 -18.87
CA HIS A 17 11.99 12.27 -19.34
C HIS A 17 13.18 11.30 -19.43
N VAL A 18 13.45 10.54 -18.37
CA VAL A 18 14.64 9.67 -18.29
C VAL A 18 14.52 8.36 -19.07
N LEU A 19 13.30 7.86 -19.29
CA LEU A 19 13.11 6.65 -20.09
C LEU A 19 13.58 6.89 -21.53
N LYS A 20 14.29 5.91 -22.09
CA LYS A 20 14.55 5.87 -23.55
C LYS A 20 13.25 5.54 -24.28
N PRO A 21 13.09 5.91 -25.57
CA PRO A 21 11.96 5.45 -26.37
C PRO A 21 11.86 3.91 -26.36
N GLY A 22 10.65 3.36 -26.17
CA GLY A 22 10.40 1.93 -25.93
C GLY A 22 10.79 1.43 -24.53
N GLY A 23 11.38 2.29 -23.70
CA GLY A 23 11.73 1.98 -22.31
C GLY A 23 10.48 1.82 -21.45
N ARG A 24 10.58 0.96 -20.44
CA ARG A 24 9.45 0.56 -19.58
C ARG A 24 9.73 0.85 -18.13
N ALA A 25 8.66 1.10 -17.37
CA ALA A 25 8.73 1.23 -15.92
C ALA A 25 7.52 0.57 -15.26
N LEU A 26 7.74 -0.02 -14.08
CA LEU A 26 6.69 -0.47 -13.18
C LEU A 26 6.65 0.47 -11.98
N ILE A 27 5.57 1.22 -11.85
CA ILE A 27 5.34 2.07 -10.69
C ILE A 27 4.39 1.34 -9.74
N THR A 28 4.75 1.26 -8.47
CA THR A 28 3.88 0.70 -7.43
C THR A 28 3.77 1.64 -6.25
N THR A 29 2.62 1.63 -5.57
CA THR A 29 2.35 2.48 -4.40
C THR A 29 1.20 1.87 -3.59
N PRO A 30 1.08 2.12 -2.28
CA PRO A 30 -0.07 1.66 -1.50
C PRO A 30 -1.40 2.00 -2.17
N ASN A 31 -2.34 1.06 -2.10
CA ASN A 31 -3.73 1.27 -2.50
C ASN A 31 -4.56 1.71 -1.28
N TYR A 32 -5.67 2.40 -1.51
CA TYR A 32 -6.62 2.78 -0.45
C TYR A 32 -8.05 2.44 -0.83
N LYS A 33 -8.85 2.15 0.19
CA LYS A 33 -10.30 1.99 0.09
C LYS A 33 -10.98 3.03 0.98
N GLY A 34 -11.91 3.79 0.41
CA GLY A 34 -12.52 4.93 1.10
C GLY A 34 -11.71 6.21 0.89
N GLU A 35 -11.31 6.84 1.99
CA GLU A 35 -10.60 8.12 1.98
C GLU A 35 -9.11 7.96 1.66
N LYS A 36 -8.61 8.87 0.83
CA LYS A 36 -7.19 8.92 0.47
C LYS A 36 -6.40 9.48 1.65
N PRO A 37 -5.39 8.75 2.17
CA PRO A 37 -4.54 9.29 3.22
C PRO A 37 -3.73 10.47 2.67
N ALA A 38 -3.41 11.45 3.53
CA ALA A 38 -2.60 12.60 3.17
C ALA A 38 -1.60 12.95 4.29
N TRP A 39 -2.08 13.08 5.53
CA TRP A 39 -1.24 13.32 6.70
C TRP A 39 -1.46 12.23 7.73
N VAL A 40 -0.43 11.44 7.99
CA VAL A 40 -0.50 10.27 8.87
C VAL A 40 0.39 10.49 10.09
N GLN A 41 -0.08 10.06 11.26
CA GLN A 41 0.71 10.06 12.49
C GLN A 41 1.94 9.17 12.32
N VAL A 42 3.10 9.65 12.79
CA VAL A 42 4.37 8.91 12.70
C VAL A 42 4.29 7.55 13.41
N GLY A 43 3.55 7.46 14.51
CA GLY A 43 3.28 6.19 15.20
C GLY A 43 4.58 5.49 15.61
N CYS A 44 4.68 4.18 15.35
CA CYS A 44 5.89 3.39 15.68
C CYS A 44 7.11 3.72 14.81
N LEU A 45 6.98 4.52 13.75
CA LEU A 45 8.13 4.91 12.93
C LEU A 45 9.08 5.85 13.70
N SER A 46 8.62 6.50 14.76
CA SER A 46 9.46 7.30 15.66
C SER A 46 10.55 6.45 16.31
N ASP A 47 10.25 5.18 16.59
CA ASP A 47 11.18 4.24 17.21
C ASP A 47 12.35 3.90 16.27
N TYR A 48 12.19 4.20 14.97
CA TYR A 48 13.20 4.03 13.93
C TYR A 48 13.79 5.37 13.44
N GLY A 49 13.60 6.46 14.19
CA GLY A 49 14.19 7.77 13.89
C GLY A 49 13.45 8.58 12.82
N VAL A 50 12.23 8.19 12.44
CA VAL A 50 11.39 9.00 11.55
C VAL A 50 10.70 10.07 12.38
N HIS A 51 10.91 11.34 12.03
CA HIS A 51 10.26 12.48 12.67
C HIS A 51 9.27 13.14 11.69
N GLY A 52 8.14 13.60 12.19
CA GLY A 52 7.11 14.26 11.39
C GLY A 52 7.28 15.77 11.42
N ASP A 53 7.14 16.42 10.27
CA ASP A 53 7.39 17.86 10.11
C ASP A 53 6.33 18.76 10.75
N ALA A 54 5.08 18.27 10.91
CA ALA A 54 3.95 19.04 11.42
C ALA A 54 3.16 18.24 12.48
N ASP A 55 3.37 18.57 13.76
CA ASP A 55 2.71 17.93 14.91
C ASP A 55 2.89 16.41 15.00
N GLY A 56 4.08 15.90 14.64
CA GLY A 56 4.34 14.45 14.66
C GLY A 56 3.61 13.67 13.57
N ARG A 57 3.18 14.35 12.49
CA ARG A 57 2.64 13.76 11.27
C ARG A 57 3.60 13.92 10.11
N TYR A 58 3.52 13.01 9.15
CA TYR A 58 4.25 13.08 7.90
C TYR A 58 3.29 12.90 6.71
N PHE A 59 3.68 13.42 5.54
CA PHE A 59 2.89 13.25 4.34
C PHE A 59 2.99 11.80 3.86
N HIS A 60 1.84 11.14 3.75
CA HIS A 60 1.73 9.79 3.23
C HIS A 60 0.39 9.62 2.53
N THR A 61 0.45 9.40 1.23
CA THR A 61 -0.71 9.19 0.39
C THR A 61 -0.74 7.81 -0.23
N ALA A 62 -1.77 7.52 -1.00
CA ALA A 62 -1.98 6.26 -1.68
C ALA A 62 -2.71 6.54 -2.99
N PHE A 63 -2.57 5.69 -3.98
CA PHE A 63 -3.21 5.90 -5.29
C PHE A 63 -3.91 4.61 -5.72
N ARG A 64 -5.11 4.76 -6.28
CA ARG A 64 -5.79 3.67 -6.98
C ARG A 64 -5.12 3.42 -8.34
N PRO A 65 -5.29 2.22 -8.92
CA PRO A 65 -4.71 1.91 -10.23
C PRO A 65 -5.13 2.90 -11.33
N GLN A 66 -6.37 3.40 -11.28
CA GLN A 66 -6.90 4.38 -12.22
C GLN A 66 -6.18 5.74 -12.10
N GLU A 67 -5.95 6.22 -10.88
CA GLU A 67 -5.21 7.48 -10.65
C GLU A 67 -3.77 7.39 -11.17
N LEU A 68 -3.12 6.23 -11.00
CA LEU A 68 -1.78 6.00 -11.56
C LEU A 68 -1.77 6.02 -13.08
N ARG A 69 -2.81 5.44 -13.70
CA ARG A 69 -2.98 5.45 -15.16
C ARG A 69 -3.16 6.87 -15.69
N GLU A 70 -3.97 7.68 -15.01
CA GLU A 70 -4.19 9.09 -15.37
C GLU A 70 -2.89 9.91 -15.27
N LEU A 71 -2.13 9.74 -14.19
CA LEU A 71 -0.83 10.40 -14.02
C LEU A 71 0.17 10.00 -15.11
N ALA A 72 0.21 8.72 -15.48
CA ALA A 72 1.06 8.23 -16.56
C ALA A 72 0.68 8.86 -17.92
N LEU A 73 -0.62 8.87 -18.25
CA LEU A 73 -1.12 9.47 -19.49
C LEU A 73 -0.81 10.97 -19.55
N ALA A 74 -1.02 11.69 -18.44
CA ALA A 74 -0.70 13.12 -18.35
C ALA A 74 0.79 13.42 -18.55
N ALA A 75 1.68 12.47 -18.24
CA ALA A 75 3.12 12.58 -18.46
C ALA A 75 3.59 12.14 -19.86
N GLY A 76 2.66 11.76 -20.75
CA GLY A 76 2.99 11.29 -22.11
C GLY A 76 3.52 9.86 -22.16
N LEU A 77 3.29 9.07 -21.12
CA LEU A 77 3.59 7.63 -21.10
C LEU A 77 2.37 6.84 -21.58
N VAL A 78 2.62 5.65 -22.14
CA VAL A 78 1.57 4.70 -22.55
C VAL A 78 1.40 3.64 -21.47
N PRO A 79 0.25 3.60 -20.75
CA PRO A 79 -0.01 2.56 -19.76
C PRO A 79 -0.35 1.24 -20.48
N VAL A 80 0.50 0.23 -20.28
CA VAL A 80 0.33 -1.11 -20.83
C VAL A 80 -0.63 -1.92 -19.96
N GLU A 81 -0.47 -1.82 -18.64
CA GLU A 81 -1.28 -2.57 -17.67
C GLU A 81 -1.39 -1.76 -16.37
N SER A 82 -2.50 -1.92 -15.65
CA SER A 82 -2.68 -1.34 -14.32
C SER A 82 -3.58 -2.24 -13.48
N GLY A 83 -3.29 -2.35 -12.19
CA GLY A 83 -4.08 -3.19 -11.30
C GLY A 83 -3.58 -3.11 -9.87
N THR A 84 -3.81 -4.18 -9.11
CA THR A 84 -3.34 -4.30 -7.72
C THR A 84 -2.55 -5.58 -7.51
N LEU A 85 -1.54 -5.51 -6.64
CA LEU A 85 -0.69 -6.62 -6.19
C LEU A 85 -0.96 -6.96 -4.71
N GLU A 86 -0.38 -8.06 -4.25
CA GLU A 86 -0.38 -8.45 -2.83
C GLU A 86 -1.79 -8.78 -2.29
N LYS A 87 -2.60 -9.50 -3.08
CA LYS A 87 -3.92 -10.01 -2.65
C LYS A 87 -3.80 -10.97 -1.46
N GLU A 88 -2.68 -11.67 -1.39
CA GLU A 88 -2.35 -12.63 -0.35
C GLU A 88 -2.17 -11.99 1.02
N VAL A 89 -1.56 -10.80 1.06
CA VAL A 89 -1.44 -9.99 2.28
C VAL A 89 -2.83 -9.63 2.79
N LYS A 90 -3.76 -9.31 1.88
CA LYS A 90 -5.12 -8.90 2.24
C LYS A 90 -5.93 -10.03 2.86
N TYR A 91 -5.95 -11.24 2.28
CA TYR A 91 -6.68 -12.34 2.92
C TYR A 91 -6.04 -12.74 4.25
N ALA A 92 -4.69 -12.78 4.32
CA ALA A 92 -3.99 -13.20 5.52
C ALA A 92 -4.26 -12.24 6.69
N ALA A 93 -4.44 -10.95 6.40
CA ALA A 93 -4.75 -9.93 7.40
C ALA A 93 -6.25 -9.80 7.73
N LYS A 94 -7.20 -10.39 6.98
CA LYS A 94 -8.65 -10.20 7.22
C LYS A 94 -9.08 -10.63 8.63
N LEU A 95 -8.79 -11.89 9.01
CA LEU A 95 -9.14 -12.41 10.33
C LEU A 95 -8.37 -11.71 11.46
N PRO A 96 -7.02 -11.53 11.38
CA PRO A 96 -6.27 -10.75 12.35
C PRO A 96 -6.80 -9.32 12.52
N ALA A 97 -7.20 -8.65 11.42
CA ALA A 97 -7.72 -7.29 11.48
C ALA A 97 -9.06 -7.22 12.21
N ALA A 98 -9.97 -8.18 11.98
CA ALA A 98 -11.23 -8.26 12.72
C ALA A 98 -10.98 -8.41 14.23
N LEU A 99 -10.05 -9.28 14.61
CA LEU A 99 -9.68 -9.49 16.02
C LEU A 99 -8.96 -8.27 16.63
N LEU A 100 -8.11 -7.59 15.86
CA LEU A 100 -7.48 -6.34 16.26
C LEU A 100 -8.53 -5.25 16.55
N LEU A 101 -9.57 -5.13 15.70
CA LEU A 101 -10.66 -4.17 15.91
C LEU A 101 -11.44 -4.46 17.19
N ILE A 102 -11.75 -5.74 17.46
CA ILE A 102 -12.38 -6.17 18.70
C ILE A 102 -11.47 -5.85 19.90
N GLY A 103 -10.18 -6.18 19.81
CA GLY A 103 -9.19 -5.86 20.84
C GLY A 103 -9.09 -4.36 21.11
N ARG A 104 -9.11 -3.53 20.07
CA ARG A 104 -9.13 -2.06 20.21
C ARG A 104 -10.40 -1.55 20.89
N LEU A 105 -11.56 -2.15 20.60
CA LEU A 105 -12.80 -1.82 21.28
C LEU A 105 -12.71 -2.12 22.79
N LEU A 106 -12.17 -3.28 23.16
CA LEU A 106 -11.92 -3.64 24.56
C LEU A 106 -10.88 -2.70 25.20
N ASN A 107 -9.84 -2.31 24.45
CA ASN A 107 -8.83 -1.39 24.97
C ASN A 107 -9.36 0.02 25.22
N ARG A 108 -10.50 0.42 24.63
CA ARG A 108 -11.14 1.71 25.01
C ARG A 108 -11.55 1.72 26.47
N LEU A 109 -11.87 0.56 27.05
CA LEU A 109 -12.19 0.40 28.46
C LEU A 109 -10.92 0.31 29.32
N LEU A 110 -9.92 -0.45 28.87
CA LEU A 110 -8.68 -0.69 29.62
C LEU A 110 -7.66 0.46 29.55
N ARG A 111 -7.72 1.28 28.49
CA ARG A 111 -6.80 2.41 28.19
C ARG A 111 -5.32 2.05 28.32
N SER A 112 -4.93 0.84 27.94
CA SER A 112 -3.58 0.30 28.15
C SER A 112 -2.74 0.39 26.89
N LYS A 113 -1.65 1.15 26.96
CA LYS A 113 -0.63 1.22 25.89
C LYS A 113 0.07 -0.13 25.68
N LYS A 114 0.31 -0.88 26.76
CA LYS A 114 0.93 -2.22 26.69
C LYS A 114 0.04 -3.21 25.95
N PHE A 115 -1.27 -3.17 26.22
CA PHE A 115 -2.23 -4.03 25.52
C PHE A 115 -2.34 -3.67 24.04
N GLU A 116 -2.33 -2.38 23.70
CA GLU A 116 -2.32 -1.93 22.31
C GLU A 116 -1.08 -2.41 21.55
N ALA A 117 0.11 -2.26 22.15
CA ALA A 117 1.36 -2.76 21.55
C ALA A 117 1.34 -4.28 21.37
N TRP A 118 0.82 -5.02 22.37
CA TRP A 118 0.66 -6.47 22.29
C TRP A 118 -0.31 -6.89 21.18
N LEU A 119 -1.46 -6.23 21.07
CA LEU A 119 -2.44 -6.47 20.00
C LEU A 119 -1.82 -6.26 18.61
N LEU A 120 -1.01 -5.22 18.42
CA LEU A 120 -0.33 -4.94 17.16
C LEU A 120 0.71 -6.02 16.81
N GLN A 121 1.52 -6.44 17.78
CA GLN A 121 2.48 -7.53 17.59
C GLN A 121 1.77 -8.84 17.24
N TRP A 122 0.67 -9.13 17.92
CA TRP A 122 -0.13 -10.31 17.68
C TRP A 122 -0.77 -10.30 16.29
N PHE A 123 -1.33 -9.16 15.87
CA PHE A 123 -1.85 -8.95 14.51
C PHE A 123 -0.80 -9.28 13.45
N ASN A 124 0.42 -8.74 13.59
CA ASN A 124 1.51 -8.99 12.64
C ASN A 124 1.92 -10.47 12.60
N ARG A 125 2.08 -11.10 13.77
CA ARG A 125 2.46 -12.52 13.88
C ARG A 125 1.39 -13.44 13.29
N LEU A 126 0.12 -13.22 13.63
CA LEU A 126 -0.95 -14.08 13.14
C LEU A 126 -1.14 -13.91 11.63
N SER A 127 -1.06 -12.69 11.10
CA SER A 127 -1.13 -12.45 9.65
C SER A 127 -0.06 -13.25 8.91
N LEU A 128 1.18 -13.25 9.42
CA LEU A 128 2.27 -14.04 8.85
C LEU A 128 2.01 -15.55 8.96
N GLN A 129 1.53 -16.02 10.11
CA GLN A 129 1.22 -17.44 10.32
C GLN A 129 0.11 -17.93 9.37
N ILE A 130 -0.96 -17.15 9.19
CA ILE A 130 -2.04 -17.47 8.25
C ILE A 130 -1.50 -17.54 6.82
N TYR A 131 -0.68 -16.54 6.43
CA TYR A 131 -0.06 -16.54 5.10
C TYR A 131 0.77 -17.81 4.87
N VAL A 132 1.69 -18.14 5.79
CA VAL A 132 2.55 -19.32 5.70
C VAL A 132 1.73 -20.61 5.68
N PHE A 133 0.73 -20.74 6.56
CA PHE A 133 -0.16 -21.90 6.61
C PHE A 133 -0.91 -22.10 5.29
N CYS A 134 -1.55 -21.06 4.76
CA CYS A 134 -2.29 -21.14 3.50
C CYS A 134 -1.39 -21.46 2.30
N ARG A 135 -0.13 -21.00 2.34
CA ARG A 135 0.86 -21.32 1.32
C ARG A 135 1.30 -22.78 1.37
N ILE A 136 1.64 -23.30 2.56
CA ILE A 136 2.08 -24.69 2.76
C ILE A 136 0.95 -25.68 2.44
N THR A 137 -0.28 -25.36 2.81
CA THR A 137 -1.46 -26.20 2.56
C THR A 137 -2.02 -26.08 1.13
N GLY A 138 -1.49 -25.16 0.31
CA GLY A 138 -1.98 -24.93 -1.05
C GLY A 138 -3.37 -24.27 -1.13
N LEU A 139 -3.89 -23.72 -0.03
CA LEU A 139 -5.19 -23.02 0.02
C LEU A 139 -5.15 -21.62 -0.62
N GLN A 140 -3.95 -21.09 -0.86
CA GLN A 140 -3.76 -19.73 -1.38
C GLN A 140 -4.54 -19.44 -2.69
N PRO A 141 -4.51 -20.27 -3.75
CA PRO A 141 -5.24 -19.96 -4.99
C PRO A 141 -6.74 -19.90 -4.80
N LEU A 142 -7.28 -20.69 -3.87
CA LEU A 142 -8.70 -20.64 -3.52
C LEU A 142 -9.03 -19.31 -2.85
N LEU A 143 -8.29 -18.92 -1.81
CA LEU A 143 -8.55 -17.71 -1.03
C LEU A 143 -8.38 -16.42 -1.84
N VAL A 144 -7.37 -16.36 -2.71
CA VAL A 144 -7.10 -15.19 -3.56
C VAL A 144 -8.25 -14.90 -4.53
N ARG A 145 -9.00 -15.92 -4.97
CA ARG A 145 -10.19 -15.73 -5.84
C ARG A 145 -11.29 -14.90 -5.16
N TRP A 146 -11.35 -14.87 -3.84
CA TRP A 146 -12.31 -14.09 -3.06
C TRP A 146 -11.80 -12.69 -2.71
N ILE A 147 -10.64 -12.30 -3.25
CA ILE A 147 -10.02 -10.99 -3.05
C ILE A 147 -9.97 -10.26 -4.39
N ASP A 148 -10.86 -9.27 -4.54
CA ASP A 148 -10.97 -8.50 -5.78
C ASP A 148 -9.71 -7.65 -6.04
N GLU A 149 -9.21 -7.00 -4.99
CA GLU A 149 -8.10 -6.05 -5.04
C GLU A 149 -7.08 -6.33 -3.92
N GLY A 150 -5.80 -6.14 -4.20
CA GLY A 150 -4.72 -6.23 -3.23
C GLY A 150 -4.43 -4.90 -2.51
N VAL A 151 -3.35 -4.88 -1.71
CA VAL A 151 -3.00 -3.72 -0.86
C VAL A 151 -2.11 -2.69 -1.55
N ARG A 152 -1.54 -3.02 -2.70
CA ARG A 152 -0.66 -2.15 -3.49
C ARG A 152 -1.22 -1.98 -4.89
N SER A 153 -1.27 -0.75 -5.37
CA SER A 153 -1.60 -0.45 -6.77
C SER A 153 -0.34 -0.48 -7.62
N TYR A 154 -0.49 -0.81 -8.90
CA TYR A 154 0.58 -0.70 -9.89
C TYR A 154 0.09 -0.13 -11.21
N VAL A 155 1.03 0.47 -11.94
CA VAL A 155 0.91 0.75 -13.37
C VAL A 155 2.21 0.36 -14.06
N TRP A 156 2.11 -0.43 -15.12
CA TRP A 156 3.18 -0.71 -16.06
C TRP A 156 3.05 0.25 -17.24
N VAL A 157 4.12 0.98 -17.53
CA VAL A 157 4.13 2.03 -18.55
C VAL A 157 5.27 1.82 -19.53
N GLU A 158 5.09 2.34 -20.73
CA GLU A 158 6.10 2.39 -21.80
C GLU A 158 6.20 3.81 -22.35
N LYS A 159 7.42 4.26 -22.64
CA LYS A 159 7.63 5.51 -23.37
C LYS A 159 7.43 5.25 -24.87
N PRO A 160 6.57 6.01 -25.56
CA PRO A 160 6.34 5.79 -26.98
C PRO A 160 7.65 5.92 -27.77
N VAL A 161 7.83 5.05 -28.76
CA VAL A 161 8.88 5.21 -29.78
C VAL A 161 8.43 6.33 -30.70
N ALA A 162 9.28 7.33 -30.93
CA ALA A 162 8.99 8.33 -31.96
C ALA A 162 8.91 7.60 -33.31
N GLY A 163 7.75 7.71 -33.97
CA GLY A 163 7.52 7.15 -35.30
C GLY A 163 8.29 7.87 -36.39
#